data_AF-A0A5C8ZPD0-F1
#
_entry.id   AF-A0A5C8ZPD0-F1
#
_cell.length_a   1.000
_cell.length_b   1.000
_cell.length_c   1.000
_cell.angle_alpha   90.00
_cell.angle_beta   90.00
_cell.angle_gamma   90.00
#
_symmetry.space_group_name_H-M   'P 1'
#
loop_
_entity.id
_entity.type
_entity.pdbx_description
1 polymer ?
#
loop_
_entity_poly.entity_id
_entity_poly.type
_entity_poly.pdbx_seq_one_letter_code
_entity_poly.pdbx_strand_id
1 'polypeptide(L)' 'MVKALAEFNVLSALDRGIMVQYTLLYAQLIEEPWAFTASQHGQLRLCMVELGFTPSARSRLTALQRTDGEDDSDGWSDL' A
#
# COMPACT_ATOMS: atom_id res chain seq x y z
N MET A 1 -17.75 0.28 0.35
CA MET A 1 -16.48 0.13 1.09
C MET A 1 -15.48 1.25 0.79
N VAL A 2 -15.08 1.48 -0.47
CA VAL A 2 -14.13 2.55 -0.84
C VAL A 2 -14.63 3.96 -0.48
N LYS A 3 -15.93 4.24 -0.66
CA LYS A 3 -16.55 5.53 -0.25
C LYS A 3 -16.44 5.81 1.25
N ALA A 4 -16.56 4.78 2.10
CA ALA A 4 -16.51 4.95 3.55
C ALA A 4 -15.08 5.26 4.03
N LEU A 5 -14.06 4.59 3.49
CA LEU A 5 -12.65 4.83 3.85
C LEU A 5 -12.14 6.19 3.35
N ALA A 6 -12.75 6.70 2.28
CA ALA A 6 -12.46 8.01 1.72
C ALA A 6 -12.97 9.18 2.59
N GLU A 7 -14.10 9.01 3.30
CA GLU A 7 -14.72 10.03 4.16
C GLU A 7 -13.95 10.27 5.46
N PHE A 8 -13.25 9.26 5.97
CA PHE A 8 -12.47 9.36 7.20
C PHE A 8 -10.99 9.77 6.98
N ASN A 9 -10.61 10.16 5.75
CA ASN A 9 -9.22 10.48 5.39
C ASN A 9 -8.20 9.36 5.70
N VAL A 10 -8.66 8.11 5.82
CA VAL A 10 -7.82 6.95 6.17
C VAL A 10 -6.99 6.47 4.98
N LEU A 11 -7.40 6.81 3.76
CA LEU A 11 -6.71 6.45 2.52
C LEU A 11 -6.28 7.69 1.74
N SER A 12 -4.99 7.76 1.44
CA SER A 12 -4.44 8.76 0.54
C SER A 12 -5.01 8.60 -0.88
N ALA A 13 -4.87 9.64 -1.72
CA ALA A 13 -5.27 9.55 -3.12
C ALA A 13 -4.51 8.43 -3.87
N LEU A 14 -3.25 8.19 -3.49
CA LEU A 14 -2.42 7.12 -4.02
C LEU A 14 -3.00 5.74 -3.68
N ASP A 15 -3.39 5.53 -2.42
CA ASP A 15 -3.97 4.25 -1.97
C ASP A 15 -5.23 3.91 -2.76
N ARG A 16 -6.08 4.91 -3.05
CA ARG A 16 -7.27 4.72 -3.87
C ARG A 16 -6.92 4.28 -5.28
N GLY A 17 -5.93 4.91 -5.90
CA GLY A 17 -5.45 4.52 -7.23
C GLY A 17 -4.95 3.07 -7.26
N ILE A 18 -4.17 2.69 -6.25
CA ILE A 18 -3.62 1.34 -6.11
C ILE A 18 -4.74 0.31 -5.88
N MET A 19 -5.73 0.62 -5.03
CA MET A 19 -6.89 -0.24 -4.81
C MET A 19 -7.71 -0.46 -6.08
N VAL A 20 -7.97 0.61 -6.85
CA VAL A 20 -8.69 0.50 -8.13
C VAL A 20 -7.93 -0.39 -9.09
N GLN A 21 -6.62 -0.15 -9.28
CA GLN A 21 -5.79 -0.95 -10.16
C GLN A 21 -5.74 -2.43 -9.73
N TYR A 22 -5.60 -2.69 -8.42
CA TYR A 22 -5.66 -4.04 -7.86
C TYR A 22 -6.98 -4.71 -8.21
N THR A 23 -8.12 -4.05 -7.98
CA THR A 23 -9.43 -4.64 -8.26
C THR A 23 -9.66 -4.95 -9.73
N LEU A 24 -9.21 -4.07 -10.64
CA LEU A 24 -9.32 -4.30 -12.08
C LEU A 24 -8.46 -5.48 -12.54
N LEU A 25 -7.20 -5.54 -12.11
CA LEU A 25 -6.29 -6.65 -12.44
C LEU A 25 -6.79 -7.97 -11.86
N TYR A 26 -7.32 -7.96 -10.63
CA TYR A 26 -7.84 -9.17 -10.00
C TYR A 26 -9.12 -9.67 -10.67
N ALA A 27 -10.03 -8.77 -11.06
CA ALA A 27 -11.21 -9.12 -11.85
C ALA A 27 -10.81 -9.75 -13.20
N GLN A 28 -9.87 -9.11 -13.92
CA GLN A 28 -9.38 -9.63 -15.20
C GLN A 28 -8.72 -11.01 -15.07
N LEU A 29 -7.96 -11.26 -13.99
CA LEU A 29 -7.38 -12.57 -13.72
C LEU A 29 -8.44 -13.65 -13.49
N ILE A 30 -9.55 -13.31 -12.83
CA ILE A 30 -10.66 -14.24 -12.58
C ILE A 30 -11.45 -14.51 -13.87
N GLU A 31 -11.75 -13.46 -14.64
CA GLU A 31 -12.58 -13.55 -15.84
C GLU A 31 -11.84 -14.21 -17.01
N GLU A 32 -10.57 -13.86 -17.23
CA GLU A 32 -9.77 -14.32 -18.37
C GLU A 32 -8.35 -14.76 -17.97
N PRO A 33 -8.21 -15.82 -17.16
CA PRO A 33 -6.91 -16.24 -16.61
C PRO A 33 -5.89 -16.64 -17.69
N TRP A 34 -6.37 -17.14 -18.84
CA TRP A 34 -5.52 -17.57 -19.95
C TRP A 34 -4.93 -16.40 -20.75
N ALA A 35 -5.55 -15.22 -20.69
CA ALA A 35 -5.07 -13.99 -21.33
C ALA A 35 -4.21 -13.14 -20.37
N PHE A 36 -4.14 -13.53 -19.10
CA PHE A 36 -3.45 -12.76 -18.07
C PHE A 36 -1.92 -12.94 -18.18
N THR A 37 -1.25 -11.85 -18.51
CA THR A 37 0.17 -11.85 -18.85
C THR A 37 1.07 -11.82 -17.62
N ALA A 38 2.35 -12.21 -17.82
CA ALA A 38 3.35 -12.16 -16.75
C ALA A 38 3.56 -10.74 -16.18
N SER A 39 3.46 -9.70 -17.01
CA SER A 39 3.57 -8.31 -16.56
C SER A 39 2.40 -7.90 -15.69
N GLN A 40 1.17 -8.31 -16.03
CA GLN A 40 -0.02 -8.08 -15.21
C GLN A 40 0.05 -8.82 -13.87
N HIS A 41 0.62 -10.03 -13.83
CA HIS A 41 0.94 -10.71 -12.56
C HIS A 41 1.93 -9.90 -11.71
N GLY A 42 2.95 -9.31 -12.34
CA GLY A 42 3.89 -8.42 -11.67
C GLY A 42 3.19 -7.19 -11.08
N GLN A 43 2.36 -6.51 -11.87
CA GLN A 43 1.60 -5.35 -11.43
C GLN A 43 0.64 -5.69 -10.28
N LEU A 44 -0.07 -6.81 -10.37
CA LEU A 44 -0.97 -7.26 -9.30
C LEU A 44 -0.20 -7.50 -7.99
N ARG A 45 0.98 -8.14 -8.06
CA ARG A 45 1.85 -8.34 -6.89
C ARG A 45 2.36 -7.03 -6.30
N LEU A 46 2.72 -6.06 -7.13
CA LEU A 46 3.13 -4.73 -6.68
C LEU A 46 1.98 -4.05 -5.93
N CYS A 47 0.76 -4.06 -6.48
CA CYS A 47 -0.39 -3.52 -5.77
C CYS A 47 -0.62 -4.20 -4.41
N MET A 48 -0.47 -5.52 -4.32
CA MET A 48 -0.58 -6.25 -3.03
C MET A 48 0.51 -5.86 -2.02
N VAL A 49 1.70 -5.52 -2.49
CA VAL A 49 2.79 -5.04 -1.65
C VAL A 49 2.48 -3.64 -1.13
N GLU A 50 2.08 -2.71 -1.99
CA GLU A 50 1.76 -1.35 -1.58
C GLU A 50 0.58 -1.31 -0.59
N LEU A 51 -0.42 -2.17 -0.79
CA LEU A 51 -1.58 -2.28 0.11
C LEU A 51 -1.29 -3.05 1.41
N GLY A 52 -0.07 -3.53 1.63
CA GLY A 52 0.29 -4.24 2.86
C GLY A 52 -0.37 -5.62 3.00
N PHE A 53 -0.73 -6.29 1.91
CA PHE A 53 -1.39 -7.60 2.00
C PHE A 53 -0.45 -8.73 2.42
N THR A 54 0.86 -8.58 2.21
CA THR A 54 1.86 -9.57 2.66
C THR A 54 2.46 -9.20 4.02
N PRO A 55 2.86 -10.18 4.85
CA PRO A 55 3.56 -9.91 6.12
C PRO A 55 4.79 -9.01 5.94
N SER A 56 5.60 -9.28 4.92
CA SER A 56 6.80 -8.49 4.58
C SER A 56 6.48 -7.07 4.13
N ALA A 57 5.31 -6.83 3.53
CA ALA A 57 4.88 -5.49 3.18
C ALA A 57 4.40 -4.71 4.42
N ARG A 58 3.62 -5.35 5.30
CA ARG A 58 3.19 -4.73 6.56
C ARG A 58 4.37 -4.31 7.43
N SER A 59 5.40 -5.17 7.54
CA SER A 59 6.59 -4.84 8.31
C SER A 59 7.33 -3.59 7.80
N ARG A 60 7.29 -3.31 6.48
CA ARG A 60 7.90 -2.10 5.91
C ARG A 60 7.08 -0.85 6.20
N LEU A 61 5.76 -0.93 6.14
CA LEU A 61 4.86 0.17 6.51
C LEU A 61 5.01 0.52 8.00
N THR A 62 5.14 -0.48 8.87
CA THR A 62 5.37 -0.26 10.31
C THR A 62 6.78 0.27 10.61
N ALA A 63 7.79 -0.11 9.82
CA ALA A 63 9.15 0.40 9.98
C ALA A 63 9.26 1.89 9.58
N LEU A 64 8.59 2.30 8.49
CA LEU A 64 8.53 3.70 8.07
C LEU A 64 7.84 4.60 9.11
N GLN A 65 6.81 4.12 9.79
CA GLN A 65 6.16 4.86 10.89
C GLN A 65 7.04 5.05 12.12
N ARG A 66 8.07 4.20 12.33
CA ARG A 66 8.98 4.36 13.48
C ARG A 66 10.05 5.42 13.24
N THR A 67 10.51 5.58 12.00
CA THR A 67 11.52 6.58 11.66
C THR A 67 10.97 8.00 11.66
N ASP A 68 9.66 8.20 11.44
CA ASP A 68 9.02 9.52 11.55
C ASP A 68 8.74 9.93 13.01
N GLY A 69 9.00 9.04 13.98
CA GLY A 69 8.79 9.29 15.42
C GLY A 69 10.07 9.43 16.25
N GLU A 70 11.25 9.33 15.63
CA GLU A 70 12.56 9.50 16.28
C GLU A 70 13.24 10.76 15.70
N ASP A 71 12.69 11.95 15.98
CA ASP A 71 13.41 13.21 15.69
C ASP A 71 13.13 14.34 16.69
N ASP A 72 12.83 14.01 17.96
CA ASP A 72 12.68 15.02 19.03
C ASP A 72 13.22 14.50 20.37
N SER A 73 14.54 14.47 20.53
CA SER A 73 15.23 14.94 21.75
C SER A 73 16.74 14.71 21.67
N ASP A 74 17.48 15.61 21.03
CA ASP A 74 18.86 15.92 21.43
C ASP A 74 19.06 17.45 21.34
N GLY A 75 18.18 18.15 22.07
CA GLY A 75 18.34 19.55 22.39
C GLY A 75 19.33 19.71 23.55
N TRP A 76 20.53 20.20 23.23
CA TRP A 76 21.40 21.05 24.05
C TRP A 76 21.25 20.95 25.57
N SER A 77 22.20 20.30 26.23
CA SER A 77 22.67 20.68 27.56
C SER A 77 24.08 20.17 27.76
N ASP A 78 25.06 21.04 27.56
CA ASP A 78 26.09 21.25 28.59
C ASP A 78 26.78 22.59 28.32
N LEU A 79 26.50 23.51 29.26
CA LEU A 79 27.21 24.75 29.53
C LEU A 79 28.61 24.44 30.10
#